data_AF-A0A414HEB1-F1
#
_entry.id   AF-A0A414HEB1-F1
#
_cell.length_a   1.000
_cell.length_b   1.000
_cell.length_c   1.000
_cell.angle_alpha   90.00
_cell.angle_beta   90.00
_cell.angle_gamma   90.00
#
_symmetry.space_group_name_H-M   'P 1'
#
loop_
_entity.id
_entity.type
_entity.pdbx_description
1 polymer ?
#
loop_
_entity_poly.entity_id
_entity_poly.type
_entity_poly.pdbx_seq_one_letter_code
_entity_poly.pdbx_strand_id
1 'polypeptide(L)'
;MNLYNQIKYNGYHINIYYDDDAGSPRKMFDNLGTLYTAHRRYRPEKEFDEHFDIDKVFDGRIGNFRGSFLKEYIALPVYLYEHSGTTVSTSPFSCPWDSGFFGIIAVPLDKVRREYGWKNITVERRKRIEEYLQGEIKTLDDYYTGEVFGYCITPEDDDSNELDSCWGFYGTDSLKEMEAECRHIIDGLDKAAA
;
A
#
# COMPACT_ATOMS: atom_id res chain seq x y z
N MET A 1 -0.96 -13.31 18.13
CA MET A 1 -0.20 -12.08 17.86
C MET A 1 1.27 -12.44 17.83
N ASN A 2 1.91 -12.28 16.68
CA ASN A 2 3.34 -12.54 16.53
C ASN A 2 4.11 -11.27 16.89
N LEU A 3 4.84 -11.28 18.02
CA LEU A 3 5.62 -10.12 18.45
C LEU A 3 6.75 -9.85 17.45
N TYR A 4 6.77 -8.64 16.90
CA TYR A 4 7.83 -8.15 16.02
C TYR A 4 8.96 -7.51 16.83
N ASN A 5 8.62 -6.61 17.75
CA ASN A 5 9.57 -5.87 18.58
C ASN A 5 8.91 -5.36 19.87
N GLN A 6 9.71 -5.10 20.91
CA GLN A 6 9.25 -4.43 22.13
C GLN A 6 10.22 -3.31 22.48
N ILE A 7 9.68 -2.12 22.77
CA ILE A 7 10.46 -0.93 23.11
C ILE A 7 10.05 -0.44 24.49
N LYS A 8 11.03 -0.18 25.36
CA LYS A 8 10.79 0.41 26.69
C LYS A 8 10.83 1.93 26.61
N TYR A 9 9.86 2.61 27.22
CA TYR A 9 9.83 4.07 27.29
C TYR A 9 9.04 4.56 28.50
N ASN A 10 9.65 5.42 29.33
CA ASN A 10 9.07 6.05 30.52
C ASN A 10 8.28 5.11 31.47
N GLY A 11 8.72 3.86 31.64
CA GLY A 11 8.03 2.88 32.49
C GLY A 11 6.87 2.14 31.80
N TYR A 12 6.78 2.22 30.48
CA TYR A 12 5.84 1.49 29.64
C TYR A 12 6.57 0.63 28.61
N HIS A 13 5.89 -0.38 28.11
CA HIS A 13 6.26 -1.14 26.92
C HIS A 13 5.41 -0.71 25.73
N ILE A 14 6.08 -0.49 24.60
CA ILE A 14 5.48 -0.39 23.27
C ILE A 14 5.71 -1.73 22.60
N ASN A 15 4.68 -2.57 22.58
CA ASN A 15 4.70 -3.89 21.97
C ASN A 15 4.26 -3.79 20.52
N ILE A 16 5.13 -4.12 19.57
CA ILE A 16 4.84 -4.11 18.14
C ILE A 16 4.61 -5.54 17.68
N TYR A 17 3.49 -5.78 17.01
CA TYR A 17 3.10 -7.09 16.50
C TYR A 17 2.91 -7.06 14.99
N TYR A 18 3.09 -8.21 14.35
CA TYR A 18 2.48 -8.44 13.05
C TYR A 18 0.96 -8.50 13.19
N ASP A 19 0.27 -7.87 12.25
CA ASP A 19 -1.19 -7.87 12.13
C ASP A 19 -1.63 -8.97 11.17
N ASP A 20 -1.88 -10.16 11.73
CA ASP A 20 -2.31 -11.34 10.97
C ASP A 20 -3.79 -11.25 10.50
N ASP A 21 -4.56 -10.24 10.95
CA ASP A 21 -5.96 -10.01 10.57
C ASP A 21 -6.15 -8.71 9.76
N ALA A 22 -5.05 -8.19 9.19
CA ALA A 22 -5.09 -7.02 8.34
C ALA A 22 -6.06 -7.22 7.16
N GLY A 23 -6.90 -6.22 6.90
CA GLY A 23 -7.75 -6.23 5.70
C GLY A 23 -6.96 -5.86 4.45
N SER A 24 -7.52 -6.14 3.27
CA SER A 24 -6.85 -5.71 2.03
C SER A 24 -6.93 -4.18 1.88
N PRO A 25 -5.82 -3.48 1.58
CA PRO A 25 -5.83 -2.02 1.39
C PRO A 25 -6.68 -1.59 0.18
N ARG A 26 -6.94 -2.48 -0.78
CA ARG A 26 -7.85 -2.23 -1.91
C ARG A 26 -9.33 -2.20 -1.50
N LYS A 27 -9.68 -2.71 -0.31
CA LYS A 27 -11.04 -2.70 0.25
C LYS A 27 -11.19 -1.69 1.40
N MET A 28 -10.11 -1.42 2.13
CA MET A 28 -10.15 -0.57 3.32
C MET A 28 -9.89 0.90 3.02
N PHE A 29 -9.11 1.22 1.98
CA PHE A 29 -8.67 2.60 1.71
C PHE A 29 -9.41 3.20 0.51
N ASP A 30 -9.61 4.53 0.56
CA ASP A 30 -10.10 5.31 -0.57
C ASP A 30 -8.94 5.60 -1.52
N ASN A 31 -8.70 4.65 -2.43
CA ASN A 31 -7.59 4.70 -3.36
C ASN A 31 -7.88 5.66 -4.53
N LEU A 32 -6.84 6.37 -4.98
CA LEU A 32 -6.95 7.24 -6.15
C LEU A 32 -6.99 6.40 -7.43
N GLY A 33 -6.07 5.46 -7.57
CA GLY A 33 -5.98 4.53 -8.68
C GLY A 33 -7.00 3.40 -8.57
N THR A 34 -7.32 2.79 -9.71
CA THR A 34 -8.01 1.49 -9.79
C THR A 34 -7.04 0.46 -10.35
N LEU A 35 -6.96 -0.69 -9.68
CA LEU A 35 -6.14 -1.82 -10.09
C LEU A 35 -6.96 -2.76 -10.98
N TYR A 36 -6.54 -2.84 -12.24
CA TYR A 36 -7.14 -3.68 -13.27
C TYR A 36 -6.25 -4.89 -13.52
N THR A 37 -6.62 -6.03 -12.96
CA THR A 37 -5.81 -7.26 -13.01
C THR A 37 -6.17 -8.16 -14.18
N ALA A 38 -5.16 -8.62 -14.89
CA ALA A 38 -5.22 -9.65 -15.93
C ALA A 38 -4.81 -11.03 -15.37
N HIS A 39 -5.25 -11.36 -14.15
CA HIS A 39 -4.91 -12.60 -13.48
C HIS A 39 -6.16 -13.40 -13.10
N ARG A 40 -6.05 -14.74 -13.15
CA ARG A 40 -7.19 -15.64 -12.94
C ARG A 40 -7.54 -15.85 -11.47
N ARG A 41 -6.56 -15.78 -10.57
CA ARG A 41 -6.72 -16.09 -9.14
C ARG A 41 -6.76 -14.84 -8.27
N TYR A 42 -5.91 -13.88 -8.56
CA TYR A 42 -5.76 -12.66 -7.76
C TYR A 42 -6.47 -11.52 -8.48
N ARG A 43 -7.61 -11.11 -7.94
CA ARG A 43 -8.49 -10.07 -8.49
C ARG A 43 -8.89 -9.11 -7.36
N PRO A 44 -7.94 -8.31 -6.86
CA PRO A 44 -8.16 -7.48 -5.68
C PRO A 44 -9.17 -6.36 -5.91
N GLU A 45 -9.47 -5.99 -7.16
CA GLU A 45 -10.41 -4.90 -7.45
C GLU A 45 -11.20 -5.06 -8.76
N LYS A 46 -10.59 -4.80 -9.94
CA LYS A 46 -11.26 -4.90 -11.25
C LYS A 46 -10.53 -5.85 -12.19
N GLU A 47 -11.28 -6.51 -13.07
CA GLU A 47 -10.70 -7.33 -14.13
C GLU A 47 -10.29 -6.47 -15.32
N PHE A 48 -9.09 -6.69 -15.84
CA PHE A 48 -8.55 -5.92 -16.97
C PHE A 48 -9.40 -6.08 -18.23
N ASP A 49 -9.69 -7.32 -18.62
CA ASP A 49 -10.39 -7.62 -19.88
C ASP A 49 -11.86 -7.16 -19.91
N GLU A 50 -12.46 -6.87 -18.74
CA GLU A 50 -13.80 -6.29 -18.64
C GLU A 50 -13.82 -4.78 -18.93
N HIS A 51 -12.68 -4.10 -18.77
CA HIS A 51 -12.57 -2.64 -18.85
C HIS A 51 -11.75 -2.18 -20.04
N PHE A 52 -10.79 -2.99 -20.48
CA PHE A 52 -9.83 -2.62 -21.49
C PHE A 52 -9.61 -3.71 -22.52
N ASP A 53 -9.34 -3.23 -23.74
CA ASP A 53 -8.78 -4.03 -24.81
C ASP A 53 -7.27 -3.84 -24.80
N ILE A 54 -6.51 -4.94 -24.66
CA ILE A 54 -5.05 -4.92 -24.53
C ILE A 54 -4.38 -4.16 -25.67
N ASP A 55 -4.91 -4.26 -26.89
CA ASP A 55 -4.36 -3.61 -28.09
C ASP A 55 -4.65 -2.10 -28.12
N LYS A 56 -5.63 -1.64 -27.32
CA LYS A 56 -5.92 -0.20 -27.13
C LYS A 56 -5.11 0.41 -25.99
N VAL A 57 -4.66 -0.40 -25.04
CA VAL A 57 -3.84 0.04 -23.90
C VAL A 57 -2.37 0.08 -24.25
N PHE A 58 -1.85 -0.97 -24.89
CA PHE A 58 -0.41 -1.12 -25.16
C PHE A 58 -0.05 -1.00 -26.65
N ASP A 59 1.18 -0.56 -26.91
CA ASP A 59 1.77 -0.46 -28.25
C ASP A 59 2.84 -1.53 -28.43
N GLY A 60 2.44 -2.65 -29.03
CA GLY A 60 3.28 -3.82 -29.30
C GLY A 60 3.60 -4.62 -28.04
N ARG A 61 4.47 -4.09 -27.16
CA ARG A 61 4.94 -4.81 -25.96
C ARG A 61 4.09 -4.44 -24.74
N ILE A 62 3.67 -5.44 -23.97
CA ILE A 62 2.98 -5.25 -22.69
C ILE A 62 3.82 -4.37 -21.76
N GLY A 63 3.18 -3.36 -21.17
CA GLY A 63 3.80 -2.31 -20.36
C GLY A 63 4.19 -1.05 -21.14
N ASN A 64 4.25 -1.10 -22.48
CA ASN A 64 4.46 0.08 -23.31
C ASN A 64 3.12 0.75 -23.62
N PHE A 65 2.67 1.69 -22.79
CA PHE A 65 1.37 2.33 -22.96
C PHE A 65 1.26 3.13 -24.25
N ARG A 66 0.11 3.02 -24.93
CA ARG A 66 -0.25 3.86 -26.07
C ARG A 66 -0.40 5.31 -25.63
N GLY A 67 0.10 6.23 -26.45
CA GLY A 67 -0.10 7.66 -26.25
C GLY A 67 -1.57 8.09 -26.22
N SER A 68 -2.47 7.38 -26.93
CA SER A 68 -3.92 7.61 -26.84
C SER A 68 -4.46 7.28 -25.46
N PHE A 69 -4.06 6.15 -24.88
CA PHE A 69 -4.45 5.75 -23.54
C PHE A 69 -3.94 6.73 -22.48
N LEU A 70 -2.68 7.16 -22.59
CA LEU A 70 -2.08 8.14 -21.67
C LEU A 70 -2.70 9.55 -21.78
N LYS A 71 -3.44 9.87 -22.85
CA LYS A 71 -4.23 11.11 -22.93
C LYS A 71 -5.49 11.08 -22.09
N GLU A 72 -5.91 9.91 -21.63
CA GLU A 72 -7.11 9.69 -20.83
C GLU A 72 -6.76 9.26 -19.39
N TYR A 73 -5.62 8.58 -19.21
CA TYR A 73 -5.20 8.00 -17.93
C TYR A 73 -3.76 8.39 -17.52
N ILE A 74 -3.53 8.34 -16.21
CA ILE A 74 -2.19 8.14 -15.62
C ILE A 74 -2.15 6.69 -15.16
N ALA A 75 -1.18 5.91 -15.63
CA ALA A 75 -1.16 4.48 -15.42
C ALA A 75 0.26 3.93 -15.32
N LEU A 76 0.40 2.82 -14.58
CA LEU A 76 1.63 2.06 -14.45
C LEU A 76 1.33 0.58 -14.70
N PRO A 77 2.24 -0.17 -15.37
CA PRO A 77 2.14 -1.62 -15.38
C PRO A 77 2.34 -2.14 -13.96
N VAL A 78 1.71 -3.26 -13.64
CA VAL A 78 1.93 -4.00 -12.40
C VAL A 78 2.35 -5.40 -12.77
N TYR A 79 3.35 -5.91 -12.06
CA TYR A 79 3.92 -7.24 -12.22
C TYR A 79 3.72 -8.01 -10.93
N LEU A 80 3.56 -9.32 -11.06
CA LEU A 80 3.41 -10.27 -9.97
C LEU A 80 4.63 -11.20 -10.00
N TYR A 81 5.17 -11.52 -8.84
CA TYR A 81 6.10 -12.63 -8.64
C TYR A 81 5.54 -13.59 -7.60
N GLU A 82 5.48 -14.88 -7.94
CA GLU A 82 4.87 -15.93 -7.12
C GLU A 82 5.84 -17.11 -6.98
N HIS A 83 6.57 -17.17 -5.86
CA HIS A 83 7.47 -18.28 -5.53
C HIS A 83 7.54 -18.48 -4.00
N SER A 84 6.72 -19.40 -3.47
CA SER A 84 6.55 -19.63 -2.02
C SER A 84 6.00 -18.44 -1.20
N GLY A 85 5.61 -17.38 -1.89
CA GLY A 85 5.01 -16.14 -1.40
C GLY A 85 4.57 -15.31 -2.60
N THR A 86 3.93 -14.16 -2.36
CA THR A 86 3.42 -13.29 -3.41
C THR A 86 3.89 -11.86 -3.20
N THR A 87 4.46 -11.27 -4.24
CA THR A 87 4.85 -9.85 -4.26
C THR A 87 4.45 -9.19 -5.58
N VAL A 88 4.11 -7.91 -5.52
CA VAL A 88 3.73 -7.08 -6.66
C VAL A 88 4.57 -5.83 -6.75
N SER A 89 4.85 -5.38 -7.97
CA SER A 89 5.61 -4.15 -8.21
C SER A 89 5.19 -3.47 -9.50
N THR A 90 5.41 -2.15 -9.59
CA THR A 90 5.26 -1.41 -10.85
C THR A 90 6.46 -1.56 -11.79
N SER A 91 7.50 -2.30 -11.37
CA SER A 91 8.67 -2.64 -12.16
C SER A 91 8.73 -4.15 -12.40
N PRO A 92 9.23 -4.61 -13.56
CA PRO A 92 9.32 -6.04 -13.85
C PRO A 92 10.36 -6.73 -12.96
N PHE A 93 10.08 -7.97 -12.57
CA PHE A 93 11.04 -8.83 -11.89
C PHE A 93 11.98 -9.52 -12.89
N SER A 94 13.15 -9.94 -12.40
CA SER A 94 14.15 -10.61 -13.24
C SER A 94 13.84 -12.08 -13.52
N CYS A 95 13.03 -12.75 -12.69
CA CYS A 95 12.71 -14.17 -12.82
C CYS A 95 11.68 -14.41 -13.93
N PRO A 96 12.03 -15.03 -15.06
CA PRO A 96 11.10 -15.17 -16.19
C PRO A 96 10.06 -16.29 -16.00
N TRP A 97 10.26 -17.18 -15.04
CA TRP A 97 9.41 -18.36 -14.83
C TRP A 97 8.25 -18.07 -13.88
N ASP A 98 8.56 -17.34 -12.80
CA ASP A 98 7.66 -17.12 -11.67
C ASP A 98 7.19 -15.67 -11.58
N SER A 99 7.53 -14.83 -12.58
CA SER A 99 7.01 -13.47 -12.68
C SER A 99 6.38 -13.17 -14.02
N GLY A 100 5.46 -12.22 -14.02
CA GLY A 100 4.79 -11.80 -15.23
C GLY A 100 3.95 -10.55 -15.05
N PHE A 101 3.35 -10.12 -16.15
CA PHE A 101 2.38 -9.04 -16.14
C PHE A 101 1.17 -9.43 -15.30
N PHE A 102 0.85 -8.59 -14.33
CA PHE A 102 -0.28 -8.79 -13.43
C PHE A 102 -1.50 -7.97 -13.85
N GLY A 103 -1.26 -6.80 -14.41
CA GLY A 103 -2.30 -5.84 -14.75
C GLY A 103 -1.76 -4.42 -14.82
N ILE A 104 -2.65 -3.45 -14.67
CA ILE A 104 -2.28 -2.04 -14.57
C ILE A 104 -2.95 -1.41 -13.37
N ILE A 105 -2.28 -0.43 -12.76
CA ILE A 105 -2.95 0.55 -11.93
C ILE A 105 -3.15 1.81 -12.76
N ALA A 106 -4.36 2.33 -12.80
CA ALA A 106 -4.70 3.49 -13.62
C ALA A 106 -5.69 4.42 -12.92
N VAL A 107 -5.55 5.71 -13.18
CA VAL A 107 -6.51 6.74 -12.76
C VAL A 107 -6.89 7.61 -13.97
N PRO A 108 -8.20 7.82 -14.22
CA PRO A 108 -8.66 8.75 -15.23
C PRO A 108 -8.19 10.19 -14.94
N LEU A 109 -7.75 10.93 -15.96
CA LEU A 109 -7.29 12.31 -15.79
C LEU A 109 -8.39 13.24 -15.30
N ASP A 110 -9.66 13.00 -15.60
CA ASP A 110 -10.78 13.77 -15.06
C ASP A 110 -10.94 13.57 -13.56
N LYS A 111 -10.76 12.34 -13.03
CA LYS A 111 -10.72 12.09 -11.57
C LYS A 111 -9.60 12.90 -10.93
N VAL A 112 -8.37 12.82 -11.46
CA VAL A 112 -7.23 13.61 -10.96
C VAL A 112 -7.53 15.11 -10.93
N ARG A 113 -8.13 15.65 -12.00
CA ARG A 113 -8.49 17.08 -12.06
C ARG A 113 -9.50 17.47 -10.99
N ARG A 114 -10.49 16.61 -10.70
CA ARG A 114 -11.49 16.85 -9.64
C ARG A 114 -10.86 16.80 -8.25
N GLU A 115 -10.14 15.72 -7.93
CA GLU A 115 -9.56 15.50 -6.59
C GLU A 115 -8.57 16.61 -6.20
N TYR A 116 -7.74 17.06 -7.14
CA TYR A 116 -6.70 18.06 -6.87
C TYR A 116 -7.06 19.49 -7.31
N GLY A 117 -8.25 19.69 -7.90
CA GLY A 117 -8.66 20.99 -8.43
C GLY A 117 -7.77 21.51 -9.58
N TRP A 118 -7.13 20.62 -10.34
CA TRP A 118 -6.20 21.00 -11.40
C TRP A 118 -6.88 21.22 -12.74
N LYS A 119 -6.60 22.35 -13.39
CA LYS A 119 -7.05 22.60 -14.78
C LYS A 119 -6.23 21.78 -15.80
N ASN A 120 -4.90 21.81 -15.64
CA ASN A 120 -3.94 21.14 -16.53
C ASN A 120 -3.10 20.13 -15.76
N ILE A 121 -2.80 19.01 -16.41
CA ILE A 121 -1.88 17.98 -15.91
C ILE A 121 -0.52 18.21 -16.58
N THR A 122 0.39 18.86 -15.86
CA THR A 122 1.77 19.06 -16.31
C THR A 122 2.58 17.77 -16.14
N VAL A 123 3.82 17.75 -16.64
CA VAL A 123 4.73 16.62 -16.48
C VAL A 123 5.01 16.34 -15.00
N GLU A 124 5.24 17.37 -14.21
CA GLU A 124 5.50 17.26 -12.77
C GLU A 124 4.28 16.74 -12.02
N ARG A 125 3.09 17.22 -12.38
CA ARG A 125 1.83 16.73 -11.81
C ARG A 125 1.57 15.28 -12.17
N ARG A 126 1.86 14.89 -13.42
CA ARG A 126 1.73 13.49 -13.84
C ARG A 126 2.68 12.60 -13.03
N LYS A 127 3.94 12.99 -12.92
CA LYS A 127 4.93 12.25 -12.12
C LYS A 127 4.49 12.10 -10.66
N ARG A 128 3.93 13.16 -10.06
CA ARG A 128 3.39 13.10 -8.70
C ARG A 128 2.27 12.07 -8.55
N ILE A 129 1.39 11.94 -9.55
CA ILE A 129 0.34 10.92 -9.52
C ILE A 129 0.92 9.53 -9.76
N GLU A 130 1.91 9.38 -10.66
CA GLU A 130 2.61 8.10 -10.84
C GLU A 130 3.28 7.63 -9.55
N GLU A 131 3.98 8.52 -8.83
CA GLU A 131 4.55 8.21 -7.50
C GLU A 131 3.48 7.81 -6.48
N TYR A 132 2.30 8.45 -6.52
CA TYR A 132 1.17 8.07 -5.66
C TYR A 132 0.65 6.67 -6.01
N LEU A 133 0.48 6.34 -7.29
CA LEU A 133 0.08 5.01 -7.74
C LEU A 133 1.11 3.93 -7.40
N GLN A 134 2.41 4.26 -7.44
CA GLN A 134 3.47 3.38 -6.95
C GLN A 134 3.30 3.09 -5.45
N GLY A 135 2.97 4.12 -4.66
CA GLY A 135 2.64 3.97 -3.24
C GLY A 135 1.47 3.01 -3.01
N GLU A 136 0.37 3.14 -3.75
CA GLU A 136 -0.78 2.22 -3.63
C GLU A 136 -0.41 0.76 -3.92
N ILE A 137 0.47 0.51 -4.91
CA ILE A 137 0.97 -0.84 -5.22
C ILE A 137 1.93 -1.33 -4.14
N LYS A 138 2.79 -0.46 -3.60
CA LYS A 138 3.66 -0.82 -2.47
C LYS A 138 2.83 -1.23 -1.25
N THR A 139 1.78 -0.48 -0.90
CA THR A 139 0.90 -0.83 0.22
C THR A 139 0.19 -2.17 -0.01
N LEU A 140 -0.22 -2.47 -1.26
CA LEU A 140 -0.74 -3.79 -1.60
C LEU A 140 0.31 -4.89 -1.48
N ASP A 141 1.56 -4.59 -1.83
CA ASP A 141 2.69 -5.51 -1.68
C ASP A 141 2.98 -5.80 -0.20
N ASP A 142 3.05 -4.75 0.65
CA ASP A 142 3.22 -4.87 2.10
C ASP A 142 2.12 -5.78 2.70
N TYR A 143 0.89 -5.68 2.20
CA TYR A 143 -0.20 -6.59 2.57
C TYR A 143 0.05 -8.03 2.10
N TYR A 144 0.48 -8.25 0.87
CA TYR A 144 0.73 -9.60 0.32
C TYR A 144 1.94 -10.30 0.96
N THR A 145 2.94 -9.54 1.40
CA THR A 145 4.11 -10.06 2.10
C THR A 145 3.88 -10.25 3.60
N GLY A 146 2.76 -9.74 4.14
CA GLY A 146 2.43 -9.81 5.56
C GLY A 146 3.18 -8.78 6.41
N GLU A 147 3.77 -7.76 5.79
CA GLU A 147 4.38 -6.62 6.48
C GLU A 147 3.31 -5.62 6.92
N VAL A 148 2.35 -6.07 7.74
CA VAL A 148 1.36 -5.21 8.39
C VAL A 148 1.54 -5.32 9.89
N PHE A 149 1.46 -4.20 10.58
CA PHE A 149 1.81 -4.09 11.98
C PHE A 149 0.71 -3.42 12.80
N GLY A 150 0.77 -3.65 14.10
CA GLY A 150 0.05 -2.88 15.10
C GLY A 150 0.85 -2.77 16.38
N TYR A 151 0.43 -1.87 17.26
CA TYR A 151 1.05 -1.69 18.56
C TYR A 151 0.04 -1.88 19.70
N CYS A 152 0.57 -2.23 20.86
CA CYS A 152 -0.11 -2.21 22.15
C CYS A 152 0.82 -1.55 23.18
N ILE A 153 0.32 -0.55 23.90
CA ILE A 153 1.03 0.12 25.00
C ILE A 153 0.57 -0.49 26.31
N THR A 154 1.52 -0.97 27.12
CA THR A 154 1.26 -1.56 28.45
C THR A 154 2.20 -0.94 29.49
N PRO A 155 1.85 -0.95 30.79
CA PRO A 155 2.83 -0.71 31.85
C PRO A 155 3.98 -1.72 31.78
N GLU A 156 5.20 -1.31 32.11
CA GLU A 156 6.38 -2.20 32.10
C GLU A 156 6.27 -3.37 33.09
N ASP A 157 5.48 -3.20 34.16
CA ASP A 157 5.25 -4.22 35.19
C ASP A 157 4.00 -5.09 34.96
N ASP A 158 3.17 -4.77 33.95
CA ASP A 158 1.95 -5.52 33.63
C ASP A 158 1.62 -5.51 32.13
N ASP A 159 2.23 -6.44 31.39
CA ASP A 159 1.96 -6.66 29.94
C ASP A 159 0.54 -7.15 29.63
N SER A 160 -0.30 -7.43 30.64
CA SER A 160 -1.71 -7.80 30.42
C SER A 160 -2.66 -6.59 30.42
N ASN A 161 -2.18 -5.43 30.90
CA ASN A 161 -2.96 -4.20 30.98
C ASN A 161 -2.71 -3.31 29.76
N GLU A 162 -3.48 -3.54 28.70
CA GLU A 162 -3.47 -2.68 27.51
C GLU A 162 -4.06 -1.29 27.82
N LEU A 163 -3.25 -0.26 27.64
CA LEU A 163 -3.64 1.14 27.82
C LEU A 163 -4.11 1.78 26.52
N ASP A 164 -3.44 1.45 25.42
CA ASP A 164 -3.78 1.92 24.07
C ASP A 164 -3.30 0.90 23.03
N SER A 165 -4.02 0.81 21.91
CA SER A 165 -3.61 -0.02 20.78
C SER A 165 -4.15 0.53 19.47
N CYS A 166 -3.36 0.37 18.42
CA CYS A 166 -3.76 0.70 17.06
C CYS A 166 -3.13 -0.29 16.08
N TRP A 167 -3.85 -0.62 15.01
CA TRP A 167 -3.53 -1.70 14.08
C TRP A 167 -3.68 -1.22 12.62
N GLY A 168 -3.23 -2.02 11.66
CA GLY A 168 -3.31 -1.67 10.24
C GLY A 168 -2.23 -0.71 9.75
N PHE A 169 -1.02 -0.80 10.29
CA PHE A 169 0.15 -0.06 9.81
C PHE A 169 0.87 -0.88 8.73
N TYR A 170 0.71 -0.49 7.46
CA TYR A 170 1.26 -1.24 6.32
C TYR A 170 2.70 -0.81 6.02
N GLY A 171 3.57 -1.81 5.89
CA GLY A 171 4.97 -1.68 5.52
C GLY A 171 5.86 -1.29 6.68
N THR A 172 7.12 -1.74 6.63
CA THR A 172 8.13 -1.42 7.66
C THR A 172 8.46 0.09 7.76
N ASP A 173 8.18 0.87 6.73
CA ASP A 173 8.34 2.33 6.74
C ASP A 173 7.43 3.03 7.78
N SER A 174 6.28 2.42 8.12
CA SER A 174 5.33 2.94 9.10
C SER A 174 5.81 2.84 10.55
N LEU A 175 6.78 1.97 10.83
CA LEU A 175 7.22 1.65 12.19
C LEU A 175 7.76 2.86 12.95
N LYS A 176 8.45 3.78 12.25
CA LYS A 176 9.01 4.98 12.87
C LYS A 176 7.92 5.98 13.29
N GLU A 177 6.91 6.15 12.44
CA GLU A 177 5.79 7.06 12.71
C GLU A 177 4.94 6.52 13.86
N MET A 178 4.67 5.20 13.81
CA MET A 178 3.98 4.47 14.88
C MET A 178 4.71 4.59 16.23
N GLU A 179 6.03 4.38 16.27
CA GLU A 179 6.81 4.54 17.50
C GLU A 179 6.73 5.99 18.04
N ALA A 180 6.82 6.99 17.15
CA ALA A 180 6.72 8.39 17.54
C ALA A 180 5.33 8.73 18.12
N GLU A 181 4.26 8.17 17.56
CA GLU A 181 2.90 8.30 18.07
C GLU A 181 2.76 7.67 19.46
N CYS A 182 3.24 6.44 19.65
CA CYS A 182 3.22 5.76 20.96
C CYS A 182 3.94 6.58 22.03
N ARG A 183 5.12 7.13 21.72
CA ARG A 183 5.87 7.99 22.64
C ARG A 183 5.07 9.24 23.02
N HIS A 184 4.38 9.85 22.07
CA HIS A 184 3.53 11.01 22.32
C HIS A 184 2.35 10.68 23.25
N ILE A 185 1.72 9.52 23.06
CA ILE A 185 0.63 9.03 23.92
C ILE A 185 1.14 8.82 25.35
N ILE A 186 2.27 8.12 25.51
CA ILE A 186 2.91 7.87 26.81
C ILE A 186 3.24 9.19 27.54
N ASP A 187 3.86 10.15 26.85
CA ASP A 187 4.16 11.46 27.42
C ASP A 187 2.89 12.23 27.86
N GLY A 188 1.75 11.94 27.24
CA GLY A 188 0.44 12.46 27.62
C GLY A 188 -0.12 11.81 28.89
N LEU A 189 0.02 10.49 29.02
CA LEU A 189 -0.40 9.72 30.20
C LEU A 189 0.35 10.18 31.46
N ASP A 190 1.66 10.36 31.36
CA ASP A 190 2.50 10.80 32.48
C ASP A 190 2.12 12.20 32.99
N LYS A 191 1.74 13.11 32.08
CA LYS A 191 1.27 14.45 32.45
C LYS A 191 -0.10 14.43 33.13
N ALA A 192 -0.95 13.45 32.82
CA ALA A 192 -2.25 13.31 33.46
C ALA A 192 -2.15 12.68 34.87
N ALA A 193 -1.08 11.94 35.13
CA ALA A 193 -0.81 11.31 36.43
C ALA A 193 -0.08 12.23 37.45
N ALA A 194 0.50 13.34 36.98
CA ALA A 194 1.23 14.33 37.78
C ALA A 194 0.33 15.49 38.28
#